data_AF-A0A2J7PN71-F1
#
_entry.id   AF-A0A2J7PN71-F1
#
_cell.length_a   1.000
_cell.length_b   1.000
_cell.length_c   1.000
_cell.angle_alpha   90.00
_cell.angle_beta   90.00
_cell.angle_gamma   90.00
#
_symmetry.space_group_name_H-M   'P 1'
#
loop_
_entity.id
_entity.type
_entity.pdbx_description
1 polymer ?
#
loop_
_entity_poly.entity_id
_entity_poly.type
_entity_poly.pdbx_seq_one_letter_code
_entity_poly.pdbx_strand_id
1 'polypeptide(L)' 'MATPPDSPMDEALFELEPSRVPKHRPVALEDLCRQTKFTRQEIRVMYRGFKQVSQM' A
#
# COMPACT_ATOMS: atom_id res chain seq x y z
N MET A 1 21.57 -0.42 -48.47
CA MET A 1 21.88 -0.39 -47.03
C MET A 1 20.65 0.16 -46.31
N ALA A 2 19.86 -0.71 -45.69
CA ALA A 2 18.70 -0.27 -44.91
C ALA A 2 19.19 0.17 -43.53
N THR A 3 19.12 1.46 -43.25
CA THR A 3 19.28 2.01 -41.90
C THR A 3 18.11 1.51 -41.03
N PRO A 4 18.36 0.95 -39.84
CA PRO A 4 17.28 0.51 -38.96
C PRO A 4 16.48 1.74 -38.49
N PRO A 5 15.15 1.60 -38.25
CA PRO A 5 14.37 2.69 -37.70
C PRO A 5 14.89 3.01 -36.29
N ASP A 6 15.18 4.28 -36.05
CA ASP A 6 15.41 4.85 -34.73
C ASP A 6 14.17 4.55 -33.88
N SER A 7 14.27 3.53 -33.04
CA SER A 7 13.17 3.07 -32.20
C SER A 7 13.16 3.96 -30.95
N PRO A 8 12.17 4.86 -30.78
CA PRO A 8 12.11 5.75 -29.64
C PRO A 8 11.41 5.00 -28.51
N MET A 9 12.05 3.97 -27.98
CA MET A 9 11.40 3.05 -27.05
C MET A 9 12.36 2.61 -25.96
N ASP A 10 13.06 3.53 -25.28
CA ASP A 10 13.74 3.15 -24.04
C ASP A 10 14.05 4.28 -23.05
N GLU A 11 13.23 5.34 -22.94
CA GLU A 11 13.50 6.37 -21.90
C GLU A 11 12.26 6.85 -21.13
N ALA A 12 11.04 6.52 -21.57
CA ALA A 12 9.81 6.94 -20.90
C ALA A 12 9.15 5.87 -20.02
N LEU A 13 9.65 4.62 -19.99
CA LEU A 13 9.00 3.52 -19.28
C LEU A 13 9.53 3.33 -17.83
N PHE A 14 10.55 4.08 -17.44
CA PHE A 14 10.99 4.19 -16.04
C PHE A 14 10.34 5.37 -15.31
N GLU A 15 9.18 5.84 -15.77
CA GLU A 15 8.23 6.46 -14.87
C GLU A 15 7.81 5.37 -13.88
N LEU A 16 8.54 5.28 -12.78
CA LEU A 16 8.28 4.42 -11.64
C LEU A 16 6.88 4.80 -11.15
N GLU A 17 5.84 4.22 -11.75
CA GLU A 17 4.43 4.40 -11.38
C GLU A 17 4.42 4.33 -9.86
N PRO A 18 4.16 5.46 -9.15
CA PRO A 18 4.21 5.47 -7.70
C PRO A 18 3.18 4.45 -7.30
N SER A 19 3.67 3.30 -6.81
CA SER A 19 2.91 2.09 -6.57
C SER A 19 1.52 2.50 -6.18
N ARG A 20 0.53 2.23 -7.05
CA ARG A 20 -0.88 2.51 -6.76
C ARG A 20 -1.33 1.54 -5.69
N VAL A 21 -0.62 1.49 -4.55
CA VAL A 21 -1.06 0.81 -3.35
C VAL A 21 -2.42 1.42 -3.08
N PRO A 22 -3.51 0.65 -3.18
CA PRO A 22 -4.82 1.17 -2.86
C PRO A 22 -4.69 1.81 -1.48
N LYS A 23 -4.93 3.12 -1.38
CA LYS A 23 -4.88 3.82 -0.10
C LYS A 23 -5.88 3.12 0.80
N HIS A 24 -5.42 2.24 1.68
CA HIS A 24 -6.30 1.40 2.47
C HIS A 24 -7.15 2.35 3.31
N ARG A 25 -8.45 2.38 3.05
CA ARG A 25 -9.33 3.30 3.73
C ARG A 25 -9.27 2.97 5.23
N PRO A 26 -9.11 3.98 6.11
CA PRO A 26 -9.20 3.72 7.54
C PRO A 26 -10.60 3.18 7.85
N VAL A 27 -10.65 2.04 8.52
CA VAL A 27 -11.88 1.41 9.01
C VAL A 27 -12.11 1.86 10.44
N ALA A 28 -13.37 2.13 10.82
CA ALA A 28 -13.73 2.52 12.17
C ALA A 28 -13.50 1.36 13.16
N LEU A 29 -13.09 1.67 14.39
CA LEU A 29 -12.83 0.64 15.41
C LEU A 29 -14.12 -0.11 15.79
N GLU A 30 -15.26 0.57 15.76
CA GLU A 30 -16.58 0.01 15.99
C GLU A 30 -16.89 -1.10 14.98
N ASP A 31 -16.60 -0.87 13.70
CA ASP A 31 -16.82 -1.86 12.65
C ASP A 31 -15.90 -3.07 12.82
N LEU A 32 -14.65 -2.86 13.25
CA LEU A 32 -13.72 -3.94 13.56
C LEU A 32 -14.18 -4.77 14.77
N CYS A 33 -14.74 -4.12 15.79
CA CYS A 33 -15.31 -4.83 16.95
C CYS A 33 -16.52 -5.67 16.53
N ARG A 34 -17.35 -5.20 15.59
CA ARG A 34 -18.52 -5.97 15.09
C ARG A 34 -18.12 -7.16 14.23
N GLN A 35 -17.04 -7.05 13.48
CA GLN A 35 -16.55 -8.08 12.55
C GLN A 35 -15.65 -9.13 13.22
N THR A 36 -15.20 -8.86 14.44
CA THR A 36 -14.25 -9.73 15.16
C THR A 36 -14.74 -10.01 16.58
N LYS A 37 -13.98 -10.81 17.32
CA LYS A 37 -14.25 -11.05 18.76
C LYS A 37 -13.42 -10.14 19.67
N PHE A 38 -12.77 -9.14 19.10
CA PHE A 38 -11.93 -8.23 19.85
C PHE A 38 -12.69 -6.99 20.32
N THR A 39 -12.35 -6.56 21.52
CA THR A 39 -12.74 -5.26 22.06
C THR A 39 -11.93 -4.14 21.42
N ARG A 40 -12.43 -2.91 21.57
CA ARG A 40 -11.72 -1.70 21.13
C ARG A 40 -10.32 -1.60 21.74
N GLN A 41 -10.15 -2.02 22.99
CA GLN A 41 -8.86 -1.97 23.68
C GLN A 41 -7.85 -2.97 23.08
N GLU A 42 -8.27 -4.22 22.86
CA GLU A 42 -7.41 -5.25 22.25
C GLU A 42 -6.96 -4.85 20.85
N ILE A 43 -7.87 -4.30 20.03
CA ILE A 43 -7.52 -3.79 18.69
C ILE A 43 -6.48 -2.67 18.79
N ARG A 44 -6.60 -1.75 19.75
CA ARG A 44 -5.60 -0.68 19.95
C ARG A 44 -4.24 -1.23 20.38
N VAL A 45 -4.21 -2.26 21.23
CA VAL A 45 -2.95 -2.92 21.63
C VAL A 45 -2.29 -3.57 20.41
N MET A 46 -3.04 -4.36 19.63
CA MET A 46 -2.52 -4.98 18.41
C MET A 46 -2.02 -3.94 17.40
N TYR A 47 -2.79 -2.88 17.17
CA TYR A 47 -2.43 -1.81 16.23
C TYR A 47 -1.13 -1.10 16.65
N ARG A 48 -0.93 -0.85 17.95
CA ARG A 48 0.32 -0.26 18.45
C ARG A 48 1.52 -1.16 18.14
N GLY A 49 1.38 -2.46 18.36
CA GLY A 49 2.41 -3.44 18.01
C GLY A 49 2.72 -3.46 16.52
N PHE A 50 1.69 -3.54 15.67
CA PHE A 50 1.85 -3.49 14.21
C PHE A 50 2.49 -2.19 13.72
N LYS A 51 2.03 -1.03 14.22
CA LYS A 51 2.55 0.28 13.83
C LYS A 51 4.02 0.46 14.23
N GLN A 52 4.45 -0.12 15.35
CA GLN A 52 5.85 -0.08 15.76
C GLN A 52 6.76 -0.80 14.75
N VAL A 53 6.31 -1.93 14.21
CA VAL A 53 7.05 -2.70 13.20
C VAL A 53 7.12 -1.95 11.87
N SER A 54 6.04 -1.26 11.46
CA SER A 54 6.03 -0.46 10.22
C SER A 54 6.88 0.82 10.28
N GLN A 55 7.42 1.18 11.45
CA GLN A 55 8.30 2.34 11.61
C GLN A 55 9.79 1.98 11.70
N MET A 56 10.13 0.70 11.51
CA MET A 56 11.51 0.23 11.31
C MET A 56 11.75 -0.01 9.82
#